data_AF-A0A1I3G876-F1
#
_entry.id   AF-A0A1I3G876-F1
#
_cell.length_a   1.000
_cell.length_b   1.000
_cell.length_c   1.000
_cell.angle_alpha   90.00
_cell.angle_beta   90.00
_cell.angle_gamma   90.00
#
_symmetry.space_group_name_H-M   'P 1'
#
loop_
_entity.id
_entity.type
_entity.pdbx_description
1 polymer ?
#
loop_
_entity_poly.entity_id
_entity_poly.type
_entity_poly.pdbx_seq_one_letter_code
_entity_poly.pdbx_strand_id
1 'polypeptide(L)'
;MRNVRHSKCGWMLACVTLLLPCWSGSSGLAQGTKRPAPAPVANSKSLDQQADKVQTEYLSGLADLATKYEEAGDVTKAVDMLKSILKIKPDADVVKARLKQLEESVFSDNVYSIDIEAGAGWVAAGVLVTKDKPVRFEADGTYKVAANDMLGPAGYPTQDLAHDMADGVPFGALMAMVGKSDAGARKPNQKDAPKPMTIGARREITPQDSGPLFFKINVPESAKCTGKVKVKITGNMLPVR
;
A
#
# COMPACT_ATOMS: atom_id res chain seq x y z
N MET A 1 -18.85 28.73 -36.80
CA MET A 1 -18.64 29.96 -35.99
C MET A 1 -17.47 29.72 -35.03
N ARG A 2 -16.51 30.64 -35.01
CA ARG A 2 -15.25 30.58 -34.24
C ARG A 2 -15.53 30.81 -32.75
N ASN A 3 -14.87 30.08 -31.85
CA ASN A 3 -13.72 30.61 -31.10
C ASN A 3 -13.17 29.58 -30.11
N VAL A 4 -11.89 29.27 -30.27
CA VAL A 4 -11.01 28.61 -29.31
C VAL A 4 -10.21 29.72 -28.62
N ARG A 5 -10.05 29.68 -27.30
CA ARG A 5 -8.95 30.37 -26.61
C ARG A 5 -8.37 29.50 -25.51
N HIS A 6 -7.16 29.01 -25.81
CA HIS A 6 -6.16 28.61 -24.83
C HIS A 6 -5.65 29.84 -24.06
N SER A 7 -5.29 29.65 -22.78
CA SER A 7 -4.40 30.55 -22.07
C SER A 7 -3.23 29.73 -21.51
N LYS A 8 -2.03 29.99 -22.03
CA LYS A 8 -0.74 29.52 -21.52
C LYS A 8 -0.04 30.74 -20.92
N CYS A 9 0.26 30.71 -19.62
CA CYS A 9 1.16 31.66 -18.98
C CYS A 9 2.60 31.12 -19.08
N GLY A 10 3.41 31.76 -19.94
CA GLY A 10 4.86 31.66 -19.92
C GLY A 10 5.42 32.96 -19.33
N TRP A 11 6.32 32.84 -18.35
CA TRP A 11 7.11 33.97 -17.84
C TRP A 11 8.48 33.92 -18.50
N MET A 12 8.76 34.94 -19.30
CA MET A 12 10.04 35.18 -19.96
C MET A 12 11.01 35.91 -19.02
N LEU A 13 12.28 35.52 -19.14
CA LEU A 13 13.46 36.26 -18.71
C LEU A 13 13.45 37.71 -19.20
N ALA A 14 13.86 38.64 -18.34
CA ALA A 14 14.30 39.97 -18.75
C ALA A 14 15.81 40.11 -18.45
N CYS A 15 16.58 40.15 -19.53
CA CYS A 15 17.99 40.51 -19.59
C CYS A 15 18.07 42.04 -19.76
N VAL A 16 18.77 42.74 -18.85
CA VAL A 16 19.01 44.19 -18.98
C VAL A 16 20.51 44.45 -18.92
N THR A 17 21.04 44.81 -20.08
CA THR A 17 22.39 45.35 -20.30
C THR A 17 22.34 46.89 -20.31
N LEU A 18 23.16 47.55 -19.49
CA LEU A 18 23.51 48.98 -19.59
C LEU A 18 24.99 49.10 -19.13
N LEU A 19 25.93 49.31 -20.05
CA LEU A 19 26.51 50.59 -20.48
C LEU A 19 27.48 51.23 -19.45
N LEU A 20 28.77 51.18 -19.82
CA LEU A 20 29.90 51.90 -19.24
C LEU A 20 29.78 53.42 -19.41
N PRO A 21 30.45 54.20 -18.54
CA PRO A 21 31.47 55.12 -19.05
C PRO A 21 32.79 55.12 -18.26
N CYS A 22 33.88 55.39 -18.99
CA CYS A 22 35.24 55.67 -18.51
C CYS A 22 35.29 56.87 -17.54
N TRP A 23 36.10 56.74 -16.49
CA TRP A 23 36.81 57.89 -15.92
C TRP A 23 38.25 57.51 -15.56
N SER A 24 39.16 58.38 -15.94
CA SER A 24 40.61 58.26 -15.77
C SER A 24 41.06 58.98 -14.48
N GLY A 25 42.05 58.40 -13.80
CA GLY A 25 43.12 59.16 -13.13
C GLY A 25 43.13 59.15 -11.60
N SER A 26 44.16 58.51 -11.04
CA SER A 26 45.20 59.14 -10.17
C SER A 26 45.80 58.12 -9.21
N SER A 27 47.11 57.98 -9.28
CA SER A 27 47.95 57.12 -8.42
C SER A 27 47.95 57.59 -6.97
N GLY A 28 47.84 56.65 -6.03
CA GLY A 28 47.95 56.90 -4.59
C GLY A 28 48.36 55.65 -3.82
N LEU A 29 49.65 55.58 -3.50
CA LEU A 29 50.33 54.96 -2.36
C LEU A 29 49.80 53.65 -1.71
N ALA A 30 50.73 52.70 -1.70
CA ALA A 30 50.84 51.53 -0.85
C ALA A 30 50.23 51.62 0.57
N GLN A 31 49.29 50.71 0.86
CA GLN A 31 49.13 50.11 2.18
C GLN A 31 48.72 48.64 2.01
N GLY A 32 49.50 47.75 2.62
CA GLY A 32 49.43 46.30 2.41
C GLY A 32 48.07 45.70 2.75
N THR A 33 47.34 45.30 1.72
CA THR A 33 46.19 44.41 1.84
C THR A 33 46.71 42.98 1.89
N LYS A 34 46.71 42.39 3.10
CA LYS A 34 46.84 40.94 3.26
C LYS A 34 45.76 40.30 2.40
N ARG A 35 46.18 39.65 1.32
CA ARG A 35 45.35 38.76 0.50
C ARG A 35 44.63 37.82 1.48
N PRO A 36 43.28 37.75 1.49
CA PRO A 36 42.60 36.75 2.31
C PRO A 36 43.13 35.38 1.88
N ALA A 37 43.65 34.63 2.85
CA ALA A 37 44.13 33.28 2.60
C ALA A 37 42.98 32.49 1.95
N PRO A 38 43.25 31.67 0.91
CA PRO A 38 42.23 30.79 0.36
C PRO A 38 41.66 29.96 1.51
N ALA A 39 40.33 29.90 1.60
CA ALA A 39 39.66 29.07 2.59
C ALA A 39 40.30 27.67 2.55
N PRO A 40 40.64 27.08 3.71
CA PRO A 40 41.22 25.75 3.72
C PRO A 40 40.25 24.84 2.98
N VAL A 41 40.72 24.25 1.88
CA VAL A 41 40.04 23.14 1.20
C VAL A 41 39.92 22.06 2.26
N ALA A 42 38.79 22.10 2.98
CA ALA A 42 38.45 21.13 4.00
C ALA A 42 38.65 19.77 3.36
N ASN A 43 39.51 18.96 3.97
CA ASN A 43 39.96 17.67 3.46
C ASN A 43 38.74 16.82 3.09
N SER A 44 38.32 16.84 1.82
CA SER A 44 37.11 16.18 1.34
C SER A 44 37.14 14.70 1.69
N LYS A 45 38.30 14.06 1.55
CA LYS A 45 38.54 12.67 1.98
C LYS A 45 38.23 12.42 3.46
N SER A 46 38.51 13.37 4.35
CA SER A 46 38.19 13.22 5.78
C SER A 46 36.71 13.41 6.07
N LEU A 47 36.04 14.26 5.30
CA LEU A 47 34.59 14.45 5.35
C LEU A 47 33.86 13.22 4.78
N ASP A 48 34.37 12.64 3.70
CA ASP A 48 33.86 11.40 3.10
C ASP A 48 33.98 10.23 4.10
N GLN A 49 35.13 10.09 4.75
CA GLN A 49 35.31 9.09 5.81
C GLN A 49 34.39 9.30 7.02
N GLN A 50 34.11 10.56 7.38
CA GLN A 50 33.14 10.86 8.43
C GLN A 50 31.71 10.51 7.99
N ALA A 51 31.35 10.81 6.75
CA ALA A 51 30.06 10.44 6.19
C ALA A 51 29.85 8.93 6.16
N ASP A 52 30.87 8.16 5.74
CA ASP A 52 30.84 6.69 5.73
C ASP A 52 30.65 6.10 7.13
N LYS A 53 31.30 6.68 8.15
CA LYS A 53 31.14 6.26 9.55
C LYS A 53 29.73 6.52 10.05
N VAL A 54 29.22 7.74 9.84
CA VAL A 54 27.85 8.12 10.24
C VAL A 54 26.83 7.21 9.55
N GLN A 55 27.02 6.93 8.26
CA GLN A 55 26.17 6.01 7.52
C GLN A 55 26.23 4.60 8.12
N THR A 56 27.42 4.10 8.43
CA THR A 56 27.60 2.75 9.01
C THR A 56 26.95 2.64 10.39
N GLU A 57 27.16 3.62 11.27
CA GLU A 57 26.56 3.67 12.61
C GLU A 57 25.03 3.74 12.56
N TYR A 58 24.50 4.51 11.61
CA TYR A 58 23.05 4.59 11.40
C TYR A 58 22.48 3.26 10.91
N LEU A 59 23.14 2.60 9.95
CA LEU A 59 22.71 1.30 9.43
C LEU A 59 22.81 0.18 10.49
N SER A 60 23.87 0.16 11.31
CA SER A 60 23.98 -0.78 12.42
C SER A 60 22.90 -0.52 13.46
N GLY A 61 22.64 0.74 13.80
CA GLY A 61 21.58 1.11 14.73
C GLY A 61 20.19 0.66 14.26
N LEU A 62 19.89 0.78 12.97
CA LEU A 62 18.64 0.26 12.40
C LEU A 62 18.55 -1.28 12.46
N ALA A 63 19.65 -1.99 12.24
CA ALA A 63 19.68 -3.46 12.33
C ALA A 63 19.47 -3.95 13.78
N ASP A 64 20.09 -3.27 14.75
CA ASP A 64 19.90 -3.57 16.17
C ASP A 64 18.46 -3.29 16.61
N LEU A 65 17.87 -2.19 16.13
CA LEU A 65 16.46 -1.88 16.40
C LEU A 65 15.52 -2.92 15.79
N ALA A 66 15.78 -3.36 14.55
CA ALA A 66 14.99 -4.42 13.92
C ALA A 66 15.00 -5.69 14.77
N THR A 67 16.18 -6.12 15.23
CA THR A 67 16.36 -7.29 16.09
C THR A 67 15.59 -7.14 17.40
N LYS A 68 15.68 -5.98 18.06
CA LYS A 68 14.93 -5.71 19.30
C LYS A 68 13.42 -5.73 19.10
N TYR A 69 12.92 -5.25 17.96
CA TYR A 69 11.51 -5.32 17.64
C TYR A 69 11.05 -6.77 17.39
N GLU A 70 11.88 -7.59 16.76
CA GLU A 70 11.63 -9.03 16.61
C GLU A 70 11.58 -9.74 17.98
N GLU A 71 12.56 -9.48 18.84
CA GLU A 71 12.59 -10.02 20.22
C GLU A 71 11.38 -9.57 21.05
N ALA A 72 10.89 -8.35 20.81
CA ALA A 72 9.67 -7.83 21.42
C ALA A 72 8.37 -8.39 20.79
N GLY A 73 8.46 -9.20 19.74
CA GLY A 73 7.33 -9.76 19.00
C GLY A 73 6.64 -8.78 18.04
N ASP A 74 7.17 -7.57 17.86
CA ASP A 74 6.64 -6.56 16.93
C ASP A 74 7.31 -6.69 15.56
N VAL A 75 6.96 -7.76 14.85
CA VAL A 75 7.55 -8.11 13.54
C VAL A 75 7.25 -7.04 12.48
N THR A 76 6.15 -6.29 12.61
CA THR A 76 5.82 -5.22 11.66
C THR A 76 6.84 -4.09 11.73
N LYS A 77 7.20 -3.63 12.93
CA LYS A 77 8.23 -2.59 13.09
C LYS A 77 9.61 -3.06 12.66
N ALA A 78 9.94 -4.34 12.91
CA ALA A 78 11.19 -4.92 12.42
C ALA A 78 11.29 -4.85 10.88
N VAL A 79 10.24 -5.25 10.17
CA VAL A 79 10.15 -5.15 8.71
C VAL A 79 10.31 -3.70 8.23
N ASP A 80 9.70 -2.73 8.90
CA ASP A 80 9.81 -1.30 8.56
C ASP A 80 11.25 -0.76 8.74
N MET A 81 11.96 -1.20 9.77
CA MET A 81 13.37 -0.85 9.98
C MET A 81 14.27 -1.43 8.87
N LEU A 82 14.07 -2.70 8.50
CA LEU A 82 14.82 -3.33 7.40
C LEU A 82 14.52 -2.69 6.04
N LYS A 83 13.26 -2.30 5.78
CA LYS A 83 12.89 -1.52 4.57
C LYS A 83 13.59 -0.16 4.54
N SER A 84 13.80 0.46 5.70
CA SER A 84 14.52 1.73 5.81
C SER A 84 16.02 1.58 5.49
N ILE A 85 16.64 0.46 5.89
CA ILE A 85 18.02 0.12 5.50
C ILE A 85 18.13 -0.02 3.97
N LEU A 86 17.19 -0.72 3.33
CA LEU A 86 17.20 -0.94 1.87
C LEU A 86 17.00 0.35 1.06
N LYS A 87 16.34 1.38 1.61
CA LYS A 87 16.23 2.70 0.97
C LYS A 87 17.57 3.43 0.89
N ILE A 88 18.48 3.16 1.83
CA ILE A 88 19.79 3.81 1.91
C ILE A 88 20.84 2.97 1.18
N LYS A 89 20.80 1.64 1.36
CA LYS A 89 21.71 0.69 0.71
C LYS A 89 20.92 -0.44 0.04
N PRO A 90 20.53 -0.29 -1.24
CA PRO A 90 19.72 -1.28 -1.94
C PRO A 90 20.46 -2.59 -2.24
N ASP A 91 21.80 -2.59 -2.20
CA ASP A 91 22.66 -3.75 -2.49
C ASP A 91 22.95 -4.63 -1.27
N ALA A 92 22.22 -4.45 -0.17
CA ALA A 92 22.37 -5.28 1.03
C ALA A 92 21.56 -6.59 0.91
N ASP A 93 22.11 -7.61 0.23
CA ASP A 93 21.40 -8.89 0.02
C ASP A 93 21.07 -9.63 1.31
N VAL A 94 21.91 -9.50 2.35
CA VAL A 94 21.66 -10.04 3.70
C VAL A 94 20.37 -9.46 4.29
N VAL A 95 20.13 -8.16 4.10
CA VAL A 95 18.94 -7.46 4.61
C VAL A 95 17.70 -7.89 3.82
N LYS A 96 17.80 -8.08 2.51
CA LYS A 96 16.69 -8.60 1.67
C LYS A 96 16.31 -10.02 2.09
N ALA A 97 17.28 -10.89 2.35
CA ALA A 97 17.03 -12.26 2.78
C ALA A 97 16.31 -12.30 4.13
N ARG A 98 16.76 -11.48 5.10
CA ARG A 98 16.10 -11.35 6.41
C ARG A 98 14.70 -10.77 6.30
N LEU A 99 14.51 -9.72 5.49
CA LEU A 99 13.20 -9.13 5.22
C LEU A 99 12.22 -10.19 4.71
N LYS A 100 12.63 -10.97 3.71
CA LYS A 100 11.80 -12.03 3.14
C LYS A 100 11.44 -13.10 4.17
N GLN A 101 12.40 -13.51 5.00
CA GLN A 101 12.18 -14.49 6.06
C GLN A 101 11.14 -14.01 7.10
N LEU A 102 11.21 -12.73 7.50
CA LEU A 102 10.23 -12.15 8.43
C LEU A 102 8.86 -11.95 7.78
N GLU A 103 8.82 -11.54 6.52
CA GLU A 103 7.55 -11.42 5.80
C GLU A 103 6.88 -12.81 5.72
N GLU A 104 7.64 -13.87 5.39
CA GLU A 104 7.17 -15.25 5.40
C GLU A 104 6.71 -15.72 6.80
N SER A 105 7.40 -15.35 7.88
CA SER A 105 6.96 -15.71 9.25
C SER A 105 5.67 -15.01 9.66
N VAL A 106 5.46 -13.76 9.24
CA VAL A 106 4.17 -13.06 9.46
C VAL A 106 3.02 -13.81 8.78
N PHE A 107 3.26 -14.44 7.63
CA PHE A 107 2.25 -15.26 6.95
C PHE A 107 2.01 -16.61 7.63
N SER A 108 3.01 -17.22 8.28
CA SER A 108 2.85 -18.51 8.96
C SER A 108 2.08 -18.37 10.28
N ASP A 109 2.28 -17.27 11.00
CA ASP A 109 1.80 -17.15 12.39
C ASP A 109 0.37 -16.60 12.45
N ASN A 110 -0.02 -15.76 11.49
CA ASN A 110 -1.34 -15.14 11.44
C ASN A 110 -2.30 -15.95 10.57
N VAL A 111 -2.72 -17.12 11.06
CA VAL A 111 -3.71 -17.99 10.41
C VAL A 111 -5.08 -17.80 11.04
N TYR A 112 -6.07 -17.36 10.25
CA TYR A 112 -7.48 -17.43 10.62
C TYR A 112 -8.19 -18.46 9.76
N SER A 113 -9.17 -19.15 10.33
CA SER A 113 -10.03 -20.06 9.58
C SER A 113 -11.48 -19.77 9.94
N ILE A 114 -12.32 -19.59 8.92
CA ILE A 114 -13.75 -19.35 9.07
C ILE A 114 -14.53 -20.33 8.20
N ASP A 115 -15.61 -20.86 8.75
CA ASP A 115 -16.56 -21.68 8.01
C ASP A 115 -17.70 -20.80 7.51
N ILE A 116 -17.87 -20.74 6.20
CA ILE A 116 -18.92 -19.98 5.52
C ILE A 116 -20.00 -20.95 5.07
N GLU A 117 -21.23 -20.70 5.48
CA GLU A 117 -22.39 -21.45 4.99
C GLU A 117 -22.79 -20.92 3.62
N ALA A 118 -23.01 -21.82 2.66
CA ALA A 118 -23.19 -21.42 1.27
C ALA A 118 -24.45 -20.58 1.01
N GLY A 119 -25.47 -20.72 1.87
CA GLY A 119 -26.70 -19.93 1.83
C GLY A 119 -26.71 -18.72 2.76
N ALA A 120 -25.63 -18.47 3.50
CA ALA A 120 -25.53 -17.28 4.32
C ALA A 120 -25.29 -16.05 3.42
N GLY A 121 -25.74 -14.89 3.90
CA GLY A 121 -25.43 -13.60 3.30
C GLY A 121 -23.96 -13.21 3.51
N TRP A 122 -23.71 -11.92 3.73
CA TRP A 122 -22.37 -11.44 4.06
C TRP A 122 -21.93 -11.92 5.45
N VAL A 123 -20.91 -12.77 5.49
CA VAL A 123 -20.31 -13.29 6.71
C VAL A 123 -19.05 -12.50 7.02
N ALA A 124 -18.98 -11.90 8.22
CA ALA A 124 -17.78 -11.22 8.67
C ALA A 124 -16.67 -12.22 9.00
N ALA A 125 -15.47 -11.98 8.50
CA ALA A 125 -14.30 -12.83 8.73
C ALA A 125 -13.71 -12.71 10.15
N GLY A 126 -14.15 -11.71 10.92
CA GLY A 126 -13.56 -11.39 12.23
C GLY A 126 -12.15 -10.78 12.15
N VAL A 127 -11.71 -10.37 10.95
CA VAL A 127 -10.39 -9.78 10.72
C VAL A 127 -10.50 -8.44 9.99
N LEU A 128 -9.62 -7.52 10.36
CA LEU A 128 -9.39 -6.26 9.66
C LEU A 128 -8.18 -6.44 8.74
N VAL A 129 -8.39 -6.20 7.46
CA VAL A 129 -7.29 -6.11 6.50
C VAL A 129 -6.76 -4.68 6.48
N THR A 130 -5.48 -4.55 6.15
CA THR A 130 -4.80 -3.26 6.10
C THR A 130 -4.43 -2.93 4.67
N LYS A 131 -4.60 -1.66 4.31
CA LYS A 131 -4.24 -1.14 2.99
C LYS A 131 -2.77 -1.43 2.66
N ASP A 132 -2.53 -1.77 1.39
CA ASP A 132 -1.22 -2.03 0.79
C ASP A 132 -0.43 -3.20 1.42
N LYS A 133 -1.10 -4.03 2.25
CA LYS A 133 -0.49 -5.18 2.90
C LYS A 133 -1.05 -6.50 2.35
N PRO A 134 -0.21 -7.41 1.83
CA PRO A 134 -0.67 -8.63 1.19
C PRO A 134 -1.37 -9.59 2.17
N VAL A 135 -2.47 -10.19 1.69
CA VAL A 135 -3.24 -11.22 2.39
C VAL A 135 -3.50 -12.37 1.43
N ARG A 136 -3.31 -13.60 1.92
CA ARG A 136 -3.51 -14.84 1.20
C ARG A 136 -4.76 -15.55 1.68
N PHE A 137 -5.54 -16.02 0.73
CA PHE A 137 -6.78 -16.74 0.92
C PHE A 137 -6.65 -18.14 0.34
N GLU A 138 -7.09 -19.13 1.10
CA GLU A 138 -7.24 -20.51 0.66
C GLU A 138 -8.65 -20.95 1.03
N ALA A 139 -9.47 -21.28 0.05
CA ALA A 139 -10.83 -21.75 0.25
C ALA A 139 -10.93 -23.22 -0.14
N ASP A 140 -11.45 -24.03 0.76
CA ASP A 140 -11.71 -25.45 0.56
C ASP A 140 -13.16 -25.76 0.90
N GLY A 141 -13.79 -26.58 0.07
CA GLY A 141 -15.16 -27.02 0.30
C GLY A 141 -15.92 -27.24 -0.98
N THR A 142 -17.07 -27.87 -0.84
CA THR A 142 -18.00 -28.09 -1.94
C THR A 142 -19.40 -27.84 -1.43
N TYR A 143 -20.21 -27.19 -2.26
CA TYR A 143 -21.57 -26.85 -1.95
C TYR A 143 -22.43 -26.95 -3.20
N LYS A 144 -23.74 -27.07 -3.00
CA LYS A 144 -24.73 -27.16 -4.06
C LYS A 144 -25.51 -25.87 -4.12
N VAL A 145 -25.73 -25.38 -5.32
CA VAL A 145 -26.57 -24.21 -5.61
C VAL A 145 -27.72 -24.65 -6.49
N ALA A 146 -28.94 -24.32 -6.08
CA ALA A 146 -30.15 -24.50 -6.87
C ALA A 146 -30.88 -23.16 -6.96
N ALA A 147 -30.92 -22.58 -8.16
CA ALA A 147 -31.66 -21.36 -8.45
C ALA A 147 -32.84 -21.69 -9.38
N ASN A 148 -34.03 -21.22 -9.02
CA ASN A 148 -35.28 -21.48 -9.75
C ASN A 148 -35.96 -20.14 -10.09
N ASP A 149 -35.27 -19.33 -10.88
CA ASP A 149 -35.75 -18.00 -11.26
C ASP A 149 -36.13 -17.95 -12.74
N MET A 150 -37.20 -17.22 -13.06
CA MET A 150 -37.53 -16.89 -14.44
C MET A 150 -36.75 -15.65 -14.85
N LEU A 151 -35.74 -15.83 -15.70
CA LEU A 151 -34.89 -14.75 -16.19
C LEU A 151 -35.24 -14.37 -17.62
N GLY A 152 -35.22 -13.06 -17.90
CA GLY A 152 -35.22 -12.54 -19.27
C GLY A 152 -33.84 -12.59 -19.91
N PRO A 153 -33.69 -12.11 -21.16
CA PRO A 153 -32.40 -12.06 -21.86
C PRO A 153 -31.34 -11.18 -21.17
N ALA A 154 -31.75 -10.32 -20.23
CA ALA A 154 -30.87 -9.51 -19.41
C ALA A 154 -30.21 -10.28 -18.24
N GLY A 155 -30.67 -11.49 -17.90
CA GLY A 155 -30.13 -12.28 -16.79
C GLY A 155 -30.49 -11.75 -15.40
N TYR A 156 -29.63 -12.00 -14.42
CA TYR A 156 -29.82 -11.53 -13.04
C TYR A 156 -29.56 -10.03 -12.90
N PRO A 157 -30.31 -9.32 -12.05
CA PRO A 157 -29.96 -7.95 -11.66
C PRO A 157 -28.61 -7.95 -10.90
N THR A 158 -27.89 -6.83 -10.99
CA THR A 158 -26.54 -6.67 -10.40
C THR A 158 -26.37 -5.34 -9.65
N GLN A 159 -27.47 -4.65 -9.32
CA GLN A 159 -27.40 -3.30 -8.76
C GLN A 159 -27.18 -3.29 -7.24
N ASP A 160 -27.79 -4.22 -6.51
CA ASP A 160 -27.72 -4.27 -5.06
C ASP A 160 -26.85 -5.44 -4.56
N LEU A 161 -25.63 -5.16 -4.11
CA LEU A 161 -24.71 -6.19 -3.60
C LEU A 161 -25.22 -6.96 -2.37
N ALA A 162 -26.24 -6.45 -1.68
CA ALA A 162 -26.86 -7.15 -0.56
C ALA A 162 -27.72 -8.33 -1.03
N HIS A 163 -28.59 -8.10 -2.02
CA HIS A 163 -29.62 -9.06 -2.46
C HIS A 163 -29.34 -9.65 -3.85
N ASP A 164 -28.69 -8.87 -4.72
CA ASP A 164 -28.33 -9.22 -6.08
C ASP A 164 -26.93 -9.87 -6.17
N MET A 165 -26.64 -10.35 -7.37
CA MET A 165 -25.31 -10.84 -7.74
C MET A 165 -24.33 -9.68 -7.95
N ALA A 166 -23.08 -9.90 -7.56
CA ALA A 166 -22.00 -8.98 -7.85
C ALA A 166 -21.62 -9.03 -9.33
N ASP A 167 -21.58 -7.86 -9.98
CA ASP A 167 -21.08 -7.73 -11.34
C ASP A 167 -19.59 -8.09 -11.43
N GLY A 168 -19.22 -8.81 -12.49
CA GLY A 168 -17.85 -9.29 -12.73
C GLY A 168 -17.39 -10.48 -11.88
N VAL A 169 -18.26 -11.03 -11.00
CA VAL A 169 -17.99 -12.26 -10.25
C VAL A 169 -18.83 -13.40 -10.83
N PRO A 170 -18.27 -14.60 -11.10
CA PRO A 170 -19.06 -15.73 -11.60
C PRO A 170 -20.16 -16.18 -10.62
N PHE A 171 -21.25 -16.74 -11.14
CA PHE A 171 -22.29 -17.38 -10.35
C PHE A 171 -21.70 -18.55 -9.54
N GLY A 172 -22.02 -18.62 -8.25
CA GLY A 172 -21.48 -19.67 -7.37
C GLY A 172 -19.96 -19.56 -7.18
N ALA A 173 -19.39 -18.38 -7.25
CA ALA A 173 -18.01 -18.14 -6.84
C ALA A 173 -17.97 -17.56 -5.43
N LEU A 174 -16.96 -17.94 -4.65
CA LEU A 174 -16.65 -17.27 -3.39
C LEU A 174 -16.10 -15.88 -3.69
N MET A 175 -16.74 -14.86 -3.12
CA MET A 175 -16.30 -13.47 -3.18
C MET A 175 -15.99 -12.92 -1.80
N ALA A 176 -15.09 -11.96 -1.77
CA ALA A 176 -14.75 -11.17 -0.59
C ALA A 176 -15.00 -9.69 -0.86
N MET A 177 -15.24 -8.96 0.21
CA MET A 177 -15.39 -7.51 0.20
C MET A 177 -14.69 -6.94 1.43
N VAL A 178 -13.93 -5.87 1.23
CA VAL A 178 -13.33 -5.10 2.34
C VAL A 178 -14.26 -3.93 2.63
N GLY A 179 -14.94 -3.96 3.76
CA GLY A 179 -15.73 -2.81 4.23
C GLY A 179 -14.80 -1.64 4.53
N LYS A 180 -15.19 -0.42 4.17
CA LYS A 180 -14.46 0.79 4.60
C LYS A 180 -14.70 1.01 6.09
N SER A 181 -13.65 1.03 6.90
CA SER A 181 -13.75 1.26 8.35
C SER A 181 -13.77 2.74 8.74
N ASP A 182 -14.40 3.60 7.93
CA ASP A 182 -14.54 5.01 8.28
C ASP A 182 -15.64 5.12 9.33
N ALA A 183 -15.24 5.34 10.59
CA ALA A 183 -16.08 5.47 11.79
C ALA A 183 -16.99 6.72 11.79
N GLY A 184 -17.66 7.01 10.67
CA GLY A 184 -18.56 8.14 10.48
C GLY A 184 -19.31 8.17 9.14
N ALA A 185 -19.25 7.12 8.32
CA ALA A 185 -19.85 7.14 7.00
C ALA A 185 -21.38 6.87 7.06
N ARG A 186 -22.15 7.93 6.76
CA ARG A 186 -23.51 7.83 6.17
C ARG A 186 -23.56 6.71 5.14
N LYS A 187 -24.71 6.02 5.04
CA LYS A 187 -25.03 5.01 4.01
C LYS A 187 -24.21 5.26 2.74
N PRO A 188 -23.28 4.38 2.35
CA PRO A 188 -22.43 4.64 1.20
C PRO A 188 -23.33 4.86 -0.02
N ASN A 189 -23.11 5.97 -0.74
CA ASN A 189 -23.64 6.08 -2.10
C ASN A 189 -23.15 4.86 -2.88
N GLN A 190 -23.97 4.31 -3.77
CA GLN A 190 -23.68 3.10 -4.55
C GLN A 190 -22.33 3.15 -5.32
N LYS A 191 -21.81 4.36 -5.58
CA LYS A 191 -20.48 4.62 -6.18
C LYS A 191 -19.29 4.40 -5.25
N ASP A 192 -19.47 4.51 -3.94
CA ASP A 192 -18.42 4.35 -2.93
C ASP A 192 -18.48 2.99 -2.22
N ALA A 193 -19.45 2.15 -2.63
CA ALA A 193 -19.64 0.81 -2.13
C ALA A 193 -18.37 -0.02 -2.41
N PRO A 194 -17.85 -0.76 -1.41
CA PRO A 194 -16.66 -1.55 -1.60
C PRO A 194 -16.89 -2.62 -2.66
N LYS A 195 -15.95 -2.72 -3.61
CA LYS A 195 -16.10 -3.60 -4.77
C LYS A 195 -15.84 -5.06 -4.37
N PRO A 196 -16.79 -5.99 -4.61
CA PRO A 196 -16.55 -7.41 -4.41
C PRO A 196 -15.42 -7.91 -5.32
N MET A 197 -14.66 -8.88 -4.82
CA MET A 197 -13.61 -9.54 -5.59
C MET A 197 -13.72 -11.05 -5.45
N THR A 198 -13.48 -11.75 -6.54
CA THR A 198 -13.47 -13.22 -6.57
C THR A 198 -12.25 -13.75 -5.82
N ILE A 199 -12.42 -14.67 -4.88
CA ILE A 199 -11.29 -15.30 -4.18
C ILE A 199 -10.90 -16.62 -4.86
N GLY A 200 -11.88 -17.44 -5.26
CA GLY A 200 -11.61 -18.78 -5.80
C GLY A 200 -10.97 -19.70 -4.74
N ALA A 201 -10.25 -20.73 -5.17
CA ALA A 201 -9.63 -21.72 -4.27
C ALA A 201 -8.36 -21.21 -3.58
N ARG A 202 -7.53 -20.43 -4.29
CA ARG A 202 -6.34 -19.80 -3.72
C ARG A 202 -6.09 -18.46 -4.39
N ARG A 203 -5.91 -17.41 -3.59
CA ARG A 203 -5.60 -16.07 -4.12
C ARG A 203 -4.81 -15.25 -3.12
N GLU A 204 -3.81 -14.53 -3.63
CA GLU A 204 -3.13 -13.47 -2.91
C GLU A 204 -3.63 -12.12 -3.43
N ILE A 205 -4.01 -11.23 -2.52
CA ILE A 205 -4.45 -9.87 -2.87
C ILE A 205 -3.73 -8.86 -1.99
N THR A 206 -3.59 -7.66 -2.53
CA THR A 206 -3.17 -6.47 -1.79
C THR A 206 -4.40 -5.55 -1.68
N PRO A 207 -5.01 -5.42 -0.49
CA PRO A 207 -6.18 -4.58 -0.28
C PRO A 207 -5.87 -3.11 -0.59
N GLN A 208 -6.77 -2.43 -1.30
CA GLN A 208 -6.65 -0.99 -1.59
C GLN A 208 -7.12 -0.10 -0.44
N ASP A 209 -7.99 -0.65 0.41
CA ASP A 209 -8.59 0.01 1.56
C ASP A 209 -8.36 -0.84 2.81
N SER A 210 -8.36 -0.19 3.98
CA SER A 210 -8.34 -0.86 5.28
C SER A 210 -9.77 -1.05 5.79
N GLY A 211 -10.03 -2.20 6.42
CA GLY A 211 -11.26 -2.41 7.16
C GLY A 211 -11.69 -3.87 7.29
N PRO A 212 -12.93 -4.11 7.79
CA PRO A 212 -13.42 -5.46 8.04
C PRO A 212 -13.60 -6.24 6.75
N LEU A 213 -13.13 -7.49 6.76
CA LEU A 213 -13.29 -8.39 5.65
C LEU A 213 -14.61 -9.17 5.78
N PHE A 214 -15.37 -9.23 4.69
CA PHE A 214 -16.58 -10.01 4.57
C PHE A 214 -16.45 -11.00 3.41
N PHE A 215 -17.11 -12.13 3.54
CA PHE A 215 -17.26 -13.12 2.49
C PHE A 215 -18.71 -13.41 2.21
N LYS A 216 -19.01 -13.73 0.96
CA LYS A 216 -20.32 -14.20 0.50
C LYS A 216 -20.11 -15.09 -0.72
N ILE A 217 -21.02 -16.02 -0.94
CA ILE A 217 -21.07 -16.75 -2.21
C ILE A 217 -21.92 -15.94 -3.19
N ASN A 218 -21.43 -15.76 -4.42
CA ASN A 218 -22.12 -14.96 -5.42
C ASN A 218 -23.33 -15.71 -6.00
N VAL A 219 -24.45 -15.63 -5.28
CA VAL A 219 -25.74 -16.19 -5.63
C VAL A 219 -26.83 -15.16 -5.31
N PRO A 220 -27.93 -15.13 -6.07
CA PRO A 220 -29.09 -14.31 -5.73
C PRO A 220 -29.75 -14.83 -4.45
N GLU A 221 -30.46 -13.97 -3.73
CA GLU A 221 -31.16 -14.35 -2.50
C GLU A 221 -32.21 -15.47 -2.71
N SER A 222 -32.78 -15.58 -3.91
CA SER A 222 -33.74 -16.63 -4.27
C SER A 222 -33.10 -18.02 -4.41
N ALA A 223 -31.78 -18.12 -4.52
CA ALA A 223 -31.10 -19.39 -4.70
C ALA A 223 -30.98 -20.17 -3.39
N LYS A 224 -31.35 -21.45 -3.44
CA LYS A 224 -31.14 -22.38 -2.33
C LYS A 224 -29.72 -22.93 -2.41
N CYS A 225 -28.90 -22.59 -1.42
CA CYS A 225 -27.52 -23.06 -1.31
C CYS A 225 -27.36 -23.95 -0.08
N THR A 226 -26.76 -25.13 -0.28
CA THR A 226 -26.50 -26.09 0.80
C THR A 226 -25.04 -26.57 0.76
N GLY A 227 -24.38 -26.53 1.90
CA GLY A 227 -22.96 -26.87 2.03
C GLY A 227 -22.18 -25.82 2.81
N LYS A 228 -20.89 -26.09 3.00
CA LYS A 228 -19.97 -25.21 3.74
C LYS A 228 -18.67 -25.06 2.97
N VAL A 229 -18.09 -23.87 3.06
CA VAL A 229 -16.78 -23.54 2.51
C VAL A 229 -15.92 -23.04 3.66
N LYS A 230 -14.79 -23.69 3.89
CA LYS A 230 -13.80 -23.26 4.86
C LYS A 230 -12.82 -22.32 4.18
N VAL A 231 -12.69 -21.12 4.70
CA VAL A 231 -11.74 -20.12 4.21
C VAL A 231 -10.66 -19.92 5.24
N LYS A 232 -9.43 -20.22 4.82
CA LYS A 232 -8.21 -19.94 5.56
C LYS A 232 -7.62 -18.62 5.06
N ILE A 233 -7.36 -17.72 5.99
CA ILE A 233 -6.80 -16.40 5.75
C ILE A 233 -5.43 -16.37 6.40
N THR A 234 -4.43 -15.91 5.67
CA THR A 234 -3.06 -15.79 6.16
C THR A 234 -2.45 -14.46 5.75
N GLY A 235 -1.67 -13.83 6.64
CA GLY A 235 -0.94 -12.60 6.34
C GLY A 235 -1.18 -11.48 7.33
N ASN A 236 -0.98 -10.24 6.87
CA ASN A 236 -0.96 -9.08 7.74
C ASN A 236 -2.37 -8.54 7.99
N MET A 237 -3.03 -9.12 8.99
CA MET A 237 -4.40 -8.81 9.39
C MET A 237 -4.48 -8.62 10.90
N LEU A 238 -5.42 -7.79 11.35
CA LEU A 238 -5.66 -7.56 12.77
C LEU A 238 -6.97 -8.26 13.17
N PRO A 239 -7.00 -9.02 14.27
CA PRO A 239 -8.26 -9.57 14.77
C PRO A 239 -9.19 -8.44 15.20
N VAL A 240 -10.46 -8.53 14.81
CA VAL A 240 -11.52 -7.64 15.33
C VAL A 240 -11.81 -8.10 16.76
N ARG A 241 -11.45 -7.28 17.75
CA ARG A 241 -11.78 -7.51 19.17
C ARG A 241 -13.20 -7.05 19.49
#